data_AF-A0A7Z0HTI8-F1
#
_entry.id   AF-A0A7Z0HTI8-F1
#
_cell.length_a   1.000
_cell.length_b   1.000
_cell.length_c   1.000
_cell.angle_alpha   90.00
_cell.angle_beta   90.00
_cell.angle_gamma   90.00
#
_symmetry.space_group_name_H-M   'P 1'
#
loop_
_entity.id
_entity.type
_entity.pdbx_description
1 polymer ?
#
loop_
_entity_poly.entity_id
_entity_poly.type
_entity_poly.pdbx_seq_one_letter_code
_entity_poly.pdbx_strand_id
1 'polypeptide(L)'
;MFNKKLRSYSFRLCLSIVGTIIIAFGIVLFRLANMGIDPATAADVGISDTFHWNLGNYQLGFNALLFLGILFFDQTQFGVGTLINMSLPGYIIAYFTPKFEPIVGRWFGSFSYLENIFLFVIGMFLFSLGIGIYTSVNLGVSPYDAVAPLFNKKKWASYRLTRSVQDLFFFVVAIIFGGPLGIGTFLIATLTGYIVQYWRQLFKKIKHHIQKTHSF
;
A
#
# COMPACT_ATOMS: atom_id res chain seq x y z
N MET A 1 28.02 2.23 -21.18
CA MET A 1 27.16 1.17 -20.59
C MET A 1 26.69 1.49 -19.17
N PHE A 2 27.55 2.02 -18.28
CA PHE A 2 27.22 2.46 -16.92
C PHE A 2 26.08 3.49 -16.83
N ASN A 3 26.11 4.52 -17.70
CA ASN A 3 25.13 5.60 -17.70
C ASN A 3 23.69 5.16 -18.11
N LYS A 4 23.57 4.15 -19.00
CA LYS A 4 22.26 3.54 -19.35
C LYS A 4 21.70 2.71 -18.19
N LYS A 5 22.56 2.00 -17.46
CA LYS A 5 22.17 1.19 -16.29
C LYS A 5 21.75 2.07 -15.11
N LEU A 6 22.50 3.14 -14.84
CA LEU A 6 22.11 4.16 -13.85
C LEU A 6 20.80 4.85 -14.23
N ARG A 7 20.64 5.30 -15.48
CA ARG A 7 19.40 5.93 -15.94
C ARG A 7 18.18 5.00 -15.81
N SER A 8 18.35 3.72 -16.10
CA SER A 8 17.30 2.70 -15.90
C SER A 8 16.97 2.50 -14.41
N TYR A 9 17.98 2.54 -13.54
CA TYR A 9 17.80 2.42 -12.09
C TYR A 9 17.07 3.63 -11.50
N SER A 10 17.53 4.85 -11.79
CA SER A 10 16.90 6.09 -11.31
C SER A 10 15.46 6.23 -11.80
N PHE A 11 15.17 5.82 -13.04
CA PHE A 11 13.81 5.80 -13.56
C PHE A 11 12.89 4.84 -12.78
N ARG A 12 13.38 3.61 -12.51
CA ARG A 12 12.64 2.63 -11.68
C ARG A 12 12.42 3.16 -10.26
N LEU A 13 13.40 3.87 -9.71
CA LEU A 13 13.31 4.45 -8.37
C LEU A 13 12.25 5.55 -8.33
N CYS A 14 12.25 6.45 -9.32
CA CYS A 14 11.23 7.48 -9.48
C CYS A 14 9.82 6.85 -9.58
N LEU A 15 9.66 5.82 -10.41
CA LEU A 15 8.40 5.09 -10.51
C LEU A 15 7.97 4.44 -9.19
N SER A 16 8.92 3.91 -8.39
CA SER A 16 8.61 3.40 -7.06
C SER A 16 8.05 4.51 -6.18
N ILE A 17 8.75 5.65 -6.09
CA ILE A 17 8.33 6.81 -5.28
C ILE A 17 6.96 7.32 -5.73
N VAL A 18 6.75 7.47 -7.04
CA VAL A 18 5.45 7.87 -7.60
C VAL A 18 4.36 6.88 -7.21
N GLY A 19 4.62 5.57 -7.31
CA GLY A 19 3.71 4.53 -6.84
C GLY A 19 3.38 4.68 -5.35
N THR A 20 4.38 4.90 -4.51
CA THR A 20 4.21 5.14 -3.06
C THR A 20 3.36 6.37 -2.76
N ILE A 21 3.59 7.46 -3.49
CA ILE A 21 2.80 8.70 -3.36
C ILE A 21 1.34 8.45 -3.75
N ILE A 22 1.11 7.73 -4.86
CA ILE A 22 -0.25 7.37 -5.31
C ILE A 22 -0.97 6.51 -4.25
N ILE A 23 -0.27 5.57 -3.60
CA ILE A 23 -0.83 4.78 -2.48
C ILE A 23 -1.33 5.70 -1.38
N ALA A 24 -0.46 6.61 -0.91
CA ALA A 24 -0.78 7.49 0.18
C ALA A 24 -1.96 8.42 -0.15
N PHE A 25 -2.02 8.95 -1.37
CA PHE A 25 -3.20 9.72 -1.83
C PHE A 25 -4.47 8.88 -1.86
N GLY A 26 -4.41 7.62 -2.28
CA GLY A 26 -5.55 6.70 -2.19
C GLY A 26 -6.08 6.56 -0.77
N ILE A 27 -5.17 6.45 0.21
CA ILE A 27 -5.52 6.39 1.64
C ILE A 27 -6.09 7.71 2.16
N VAL A 28 -5.56 8.86 1.72
CA VAL A 28 -6.15 10.16 2.05
C VAL A 28 -7.59 10.25 1.52
N LEU A 29 -7.85 9.79 0.30
CA LEU A 29 -9.23 9.75 -0.25
C LEU A 29 -10.14 8.81 0.55
N PHE A 30 -9.65 7.67 1.03
CA PHE A 30 -10.41 6.79 1.92
C PHE A 30 -10.85 7.50 3.20
N ARG A 31 -9.95 8.28 3.81
CA ARG A 31 -10.29 9.09 4.99
C ARG A 31 -11.33 10.15 4.68
N LEU A 32 -11.18 10.86 3.56
CA LEU A 32 -12.15 11.87 3.13
C LEU A 32 -13.53 11.29 2.82
N ALA A 33 -13.59 10.07 2.29
CA ALA A 33 -14.84 9.36 2.03
C ALA A 33 -15.57 8.93 3.33
N ASN A 34 -14.90 8.99 4.49
CA ASN A 34 -15.42 8.55 5.78
C ASN A 34 -16.02 7.12 5.78
N MET A 35 -15.52 6.25 4.89
CA MET A 35 -15.93 4.85 4.78
C MET A 35 -14.94 3.89 5.46
N GLY A 36 -13.94 4.44 6.17
CA GLY A 36 -12.80 3.73 6.72
C GLY A 36 -11.62 3.66 5.76
N ILE A 37 -10.47 3.18 6.23
CA ILE A 37 -9.21 3.06 5.44
C ILE A 37 -8.78 1.60 5.27
N ASP A 38 -7.61 1.34 4.66
CA ASP A 38 -7.12 -0.02 4.55
C ASP A 38 -6.79 -0.62 5.94
N PRO A 39 -6.98 -1.94 6.14
CA PRO A 39 -6.87 -2.54 7.47
C PRO A 39 -5.52 -2.36 8.15
N ALA A 40 -4.42 -2.42 7.39
CA ALA A 40 -3.07 -2.26 7.93
C ALA A 40 -2.88 -0.84 8.47
N THR A 41 -3.20 0.16 7.66
CA THR A 41 -3.13 1.55 8.12
C THR A 41 -4.14 1.84 9.23
N ALA A 42 -5.32 1.23 9.22
CA ALA A 42 -6.31 1.36 10.30
C ALA A 42 -5.75 0.84 11.63
N ALA A 43 -5.07 -0.31 11.61
CA ALA A 43 -4.40 -0.85 12.78
C ALA A 43 -3.22 0.04 13.21
N ASP A 44 -2.41 0.51 12.27
CA ASP A 44 -1.28 1.40 12.56
C ASP A 44 -1.74 2.69 13.25
N VAL A 45 -2.83 3.29 12.75
CA VAL A 45 -3.44 4.49 13.34
C VAL A 45 -4.00 4.19 14.74
N GLY A 46 -4.81 3.14 14.89
CA GLY A 46 -5.41 2.82 16.19
C GLY A 46 -4.34 2.55 17.26
N ILE A 47 -3.30 1.80 16.91
CA ILE A 47 -2.19 1.52 17.81
C ILE A 47 -1.37 2.79 18.08
N SER A 48 -1.02 3.56 17.04
CA SER A 48 -0.23 4.79 17.23
C SER A 48 -0.94 5.80 18.13
N ASP A 49 -2.26 5.94 17.97
CA ASP A 49 -3.07 6.86 18.77
C ASP A 49 -3.18 6.38 20.22
N THR A 50 -3.33 5.07 20.44
CA THR A 50 -3.37 4.46 21.78
C THR A 50 -2.05 4.66 22.55
N PHE A 51 -0.90 4.57 21.87
CA PHE A 51 0.42 4.74 22.47
C PHE A 51 0.99 6.17 22.35
N HIS A 52 0.21 7.11 21.80
CA HIS A 52 0.64 8.49 21.52
C HIS A 52 1.95 8.59 20.72
N TRP A 53 2.13 7.69 19.76
CA TRP A 53 3.27 7.67 18.86
C TRP A 53 2.95 8.36 17.54
N ASN A 54 3.98 8.90 16.88
CA ASN A 54 3.83 9.38 15.52
C ASN A 54 3.55 8.19 14.58
N LEU A 55 2.46 8.28 13.79
CA LEU A 55 2.05 7.25 12.84
C LEU A 55 3.18 6.76 11.93
N GLY A 56 3.96 7.69 11.36
CA GLY A 56 5.06 7.34 10.47
C GLY A 56 6.17 6.55 11.18
N ASN A 57 6.49 6.91 12.42
CA ASN A 57 7.49 6.19 13.22
C ASN A 57 6.97 4.81 13.65
N TYR A 58 5.71 4.70 14.04
CA TYR A 58 5.10 3.42 14.40
C TYR A 58 5.09 2.47 13.20
N GLN A 59 4.59 2.94 12.04
CA GLN A 59 4.55 2.16 10.81
C GLN A 59 5.95 1.73 10.35
N LEU A 60 6.96 2.61 10.49
CA LEU A 60 8.35 2.28 10.21
C LEU A 60 8.87 1.17 11.15
N GLY A 61 8.62 1.29 12.46
CA GLY A 61 9.02 0.29 13.44
C GLY A 61 8.35 -1.06 13.22
N PHE A 62 7.05 -1.05 12.94
CA PHE A 62 6.28 -2.25 12.63
C PHE A 62 6.79 -2.95 11.37
N ASN A 63 7.00 -2.18 10.29
CA ASN A 63 7.59 -2.73 9.07
C ASN A 63 9.03 -3.21 9.27
N ALA A 64 9.84 -2.54 10.10
CA ALA A 64 11.19 -3.00 10.43
C ALA A 64 11.16 -4.36 11.15
N LEU A 65 10.21 -4.58 12.05
CA LEU A 65 10.02 -5.88 12.70
C LEU A 65 9.61 -6.97 11.70
N LEU A 66 8.65 -6.67 10.81
CA LEU A 66 8.30 -7.59 9.71
C LEU A 66 9.48 -7.87 8.78
N PHE A 67 10.28 -6.84 8.47
CA PHE A 67 11.47 -6.95 7.64
C PHE A 67 12.47 -7.94 8.22
N LEU A 68 12.78 -7.80 9.51
CA LEU A 68 13.67 -8.74 10.22
C LEU A 68 13.12 -10.17 10.19
N GLY A 69 11.83 -10.36 10.43
CA GLY A 69 11.20 -11.68 10.36
C GLY A 69 11.31 -12.32 8.97
N ILE A 70 11.00 -11.57 7.91
CA ILE A 70 11.01 -12.07 6.52
C ILE A 70 12.44 -12.28 6.00
N LEU A 71 13.44 -11.52 6.48
CA LEU A 71 14.84 -11.71 6.11
C LEU A 71 15.35 -13.13 6.40
N PHE A 72 14.81 -13.82 7.42
CA PHE A 72 15.15 -15.22 7.69
C PHE A 72 14.60 -16.19 6.63
N PHE A 73 13.52 -15.84 5.95
CA PHE A 73 12.82 -16.72 5.00
C PHE A 73 13.11 -16.40 3.53
N ASP A 74 13.16 -15.12 3.17
CA ASP A 74 13.34 -14.67 1.77
C ASP A 74 13.89 -13.24 1.65
N GLN A 75 15.22 -13.13 1.60
CA GLN A 75 15.94 -11.87 1.43
C GLN A 75 15.80 -11.26 0.02
N THR A 76 15.37 -12.07 -0.97
CA THR A 76 15.36 -11.65 -2.39
C THR A 76 14.27 -10.63 -2.71
N GLN A 77 13.34 -10.39 -1.78
CA GLN A 77 12.24 -9.44 -1.95
C GLN A 77 12.61 -8.00 -1.59
N PHE A 78 13.79 -7.79 -1.00
CA PHE A 78 14.17 -6.51 -0.44
C PHE A 78 15.23 -5.78 -1.27
N GLY A 79 15.19 -4.45 -1.18
CA GLY A 79 16.13 -3.55 -1.85
C GLY A 79 15.93 -2.11 -1.41
N VAL A 80 16.55 -1.16 -2.11
CA VAL A 80 16.44 0.28 -1.78
C VAL A 80 15.00 0.77 -1.78
N GLY A 81 14.15 0.23 -2.65
CA GLY A 81 12.72 0.52 -2.70
C GLY A 81 11.97 0.08 -1.43
N THR A 82 12.44 -0.93 -0.71
CA THR A 82 11.81 -1.38 0.55
C THR A 82 11.80 -0.27 1.59
N LEU A 83 12.92 0.43 1.77
CA LEU A 83 13.03 1.57 2.70
C LEU A 83 12.01 2.66 2.37
N ILE A 84 11.88 3.00 1.08
CA ILE A 84 10.93 4.00 0.61
C ILE A 84 9.50 3.55 0.86
N ASN A 85 9.13 2.36 0.38
CA ASN A 85 7.75 1.87 0.43
C ASN A 85 7.28 1.55 1.84
N MET A 86 8.18 1.26 2.78
CA MET A 86 7.80 0.97 4.18
C MET A 86 7.72 2.19 5.09
N SER A 87 8.38 3.31 4.71
CA SER A 87 8.43 4.53 5.53
C SER A 87 7.55 5.64 4.98
N LEU A 88 7.65 5.89 3.67
CA LEU A 88 7.12 7.09 3.04
C LEU A 88 5.58 7.19 3.09
N PRO A 89 4.77 6.12 2.90
CA PRO A 89 3.32 6.24 2.97
C PRO A 89 2.83 6.82 4.29
N GLY A 90 3.33 6.32 5.42
CA GLY A 90 2.91 6.74 6.76
C GLY A 90 3.16 8.23 7.01
N TYR A 91 4.34 8.72 6.62
CA TYR A 91 4.66 10.15 6.75
C TYR A 91 3.82 11.02 5.83
N ILE A 92 3.55 10.58 4.58
CA ILE A 92 2.68 11.33 3.66
C ILE A 92 1.26 11.41 4.24
N ILE A 93 0.70 10.28 4.68
CA ILE A 93 -0.65 10.23 5.28
C ILE A 93 -0.71 11.14 6.51
N ALA A 94 0.22 10.98 7.45
CA ALA A 94 0.27 11.77 8.68
C ALA A 94 0.40 13.28 8.41
N TYR A 95 1.10 13.67 7.34
CA TYR A 95 1.28 15.07 6.98
C TYR A 95 0.09 15.68 6.23
N PHE A 96 -0.48 14.94 5.28
CA PHE A 96 -1.50 15.48 4.37
C PHE A 96 -2.91 15.34 4.91
N THR A 97 -3.26 14.24 5.57
CA THR A 97 -4.59 14.02 6.16
C THR A 97 -5.09 15.21 7.00
N PRO A 98 -4.37 15.68 8.04
CA PRO A 98 -4.85 16.79 8.88
C PRO A 98 -4.91 18.14 8.16
N LYS A 99 -4.26 18.27 6.99
CA LYS A 99 -4.32 19.49 6.16
C LYS A 99 -5.48 19.45 5.20
N PHE A 100 -5.75 18.30 4.59
CA PHE A 100 -6.79 18.13 3.59
C PHE A 100 -8.19 18.01 4.21
N GLU A 101 -8.35 17.26 5.31
CA GLU A 101 -9.67 17.04 5.93
C GLU A 101 -10.40 18.35 6.28
N PRO A 102 -9.78 19.35 6.95
CA PRO A 102 -10.47 20.60 7.28
C PRO A 102 -10.77 21.48 6.06
N ILE A 103 -9.88 21.46 5.05
CA ILE A 103 -10.08 22.19 3.80
C ILE A 103 -11.29 21.59 3.09
N VAL A 104 -11.29 20.28 2.89
CA VAL A 104 -12.38 19.60 2.18
C VAL A 104 -13.71 19.80 2.91
N GLY A 105 -13.74 19.63 4.24
CA GLY A 105 -14.94 19.88 5.03
C GLY A 105 -15.45 21.33 4.95
N ARG A 106 -14.55 22.32 4.83
CA ARG A 106 -14.94 23.73 4.68
C ARG A 106 -15.48 24.08 3.29
N TRP A 107 -14.86 23.53 2.24
CA TRP A 107 -15.19 23.88 0.85
C TRP A 107 -16.34 23.05 0.28
N PHE A 108 -16.47 21.78 0.68
CA PHE A 108 -17.46 20.85 0.15
C PHE A 108 -18.53 20.44 1.17
N GLY A 109 -18.36 20.80 2.45
CA GLY A 109 -19.29 20.41 3.50
C GLY A 109 -19.28 18.89 3.74
N SER A 110 -20.44 18.34 4.12
CA SER A 110 -20.63 16.89 4.24
C SER A 110 -20.92 16.30 2.87
N PHE A 111 -20.07 15.38 2.42
CA PHE A 111 -20.34 14.60 1.23
C PHE A 111 -21.61 13.76 1.38
N SER A 112 -22.41 13.73 0.32
CA SER A 112 -23.49 12.77 0.16
C SER A 112 -22.96 11.34 0.13
N TYR A 113 -23.85 10.38 0.36
CA TYR A 113 -23.50 8.96 0.34
C TYR A 113 -22.89 8.51 -1.01
N LEU A 114 -23.39 9.05 -2.13
CA LEU A 114 -22.88 8.75 -3.46
C LEU A 114 -21.47 9.33 -3.70
N GLU A 115 -21.20 10.55 -3.21
CA GLU A 115 -19.88 11.17 -3.32
C GLU A 115 -18.84 10.40 -2.49
N ASN A 116 -19.20 9.93 -1.29
CA ASN A 116 -18.34 9.08 -0.47
C ASN A 116 -18.00 7.77 -1.18
N ILE A 117 -18.98 7.10 -1.79
CA ILE A 117 -18.73 5.89 -2.60
C ILE A 117 -17.80 6.21 -3.77
N PHE A 118 -18.03 7.31 -4.47
CA PHE A 118 -17.20 7.71 -5.61
C PHE A 118 -15.74 7.97 -5.20
N LEU A 119 -15.54 8.73 -4.12
CA LEU A 119 -14.21 8.99 -3.54
C LEU A 119 -13.54 7.69 -3.10
N PHE A 120 -14.28 6.79 -2.46
CA PHE A 120 -13.77 5.48 -2.05
C PHE A 120 -13.34 4.63 -3.24
N VAL A 121 -14.15 4.56 -4.31
CA VAL A 121 -13.80 3.80 -5.52
C VAL A 121 -12.55 4.36 -6.20
N ILE A 122 -12.43 5.69 -6.31
CA ILE A 122 -11.21 6.33 -6.82
C ILE A 122 -10.02 6.04 -5.90
N GLY A 123 -10.21 6.15 -4.59
CA GLY A 123 -9.20 5.83 -3.58
C GLY A 123 -8.70 4.40 -3.74
N MET A 124 -9.60 3.44 -3.94
CA MET A 124 -9.29 2.02 -4.13
C MET A 124 -8.54 1.76 -5.42
N PHE A 125 -8.94 2.45 -6.50
CA PHE A 125 -8.23 2.40 -7.76
C PHE A 125 -6.80 2.91 -7.61
N LEU A 126 -6.61 4.11 -7.04
CA LEU A 126 -5.29 4.70 -6.84
C LEU A 126 -4.43 3.85 -5.90
N PHE A 127 -4.96 3.45 -4.74
CA PHE A 127 -4.27 2.61 -3.76
C PHE A 127 -3.73 1.33 -4.41
N SER A 128 -4.60 0.58 -5.08
CA SER A 128 -4.22 -0.69 -5.71
C SER A 128 -3.29 -0.50 -6.91
N LEU A 129 -3.48 0.55 -7.71
CA LEU A 129 -2.61 0.92 -8.83
C LEU A 129 -1.21 1.26 -8.33
N GLY A 130 -1.10 2.07 -7.27
CA GLY A 130 0.17 2.47 -6.66
C GLY A 130 0.96 1.26 -6.17
N ILE A 131 0.29 0.30 -5.50
CA ILE A 131 0.90 -0.99 -5.12
C ILE A 131 1.40 -1.73 -6.35
N GLY A 132 0.58 -1.80 -7.40
CA GLY A 132 0.97 -2.43 -8.66
C GLY A 132 2.21 -1.77 -9.30
N ILE A 133 2.26 -0.44 -9.36
CA ILE A 133 3.37 0.32 -9.96
C ILE A 133 4.65 0.07 -9.20
N TYR A 134 4.68 0.30 -7.89
CA TYR A 134 5.93 0.21 -7.15
C TYR A 134 6.43 -1.25 -7.09
N THR A 135 5.52 -2.24 -6.99
CA THR A 135 5.93 -3.66 -7.00
C THR A 135 6.41 -4.10 -8.38
N SER A 136 5.92 -3.49 -9.47
CA SER A 136 6.32 -3.85 -10.85
C SER A 136 7.77 -3.49 -11.18
N VAL A 137 8.34 -2.48 -10.50
CA VAL A 137 9.68 -1.99 -10.79
C VAL A 137 10.79 -2.79 -10.10
N ASN A 138 10.47 -3.84 -9.34
CA ASN A 138 11.43 -4.79 -8.74
C ASN A 138 12.62 -4.12 -8.01
N LEU A 139 12.38 -3.05 -7.23
CA LEU A 139 13.42 -2.38 -6.44
C LEU A 139 13.38 -2.76 -4.94
N GLY A 140 12.57 -3.74 -4.59
CA GLY A 140 12.26 -4.10 -3.22
C GLY A 140 10.82 -3.74 -2.88
N VAL A 141 10.14 -4.64 -2.18
CA VAL A 141 8.75 -4.42 -1.72
C VAL A 141 8.69 -4.03 -0.26
N SER A 142 7.60 -3.42 0.20
CA SER A 142 7.40 -3.18 1.63
C SER A 142 7.35 -4.53 2.37
N PRO A 143 7.83 -4.61 3.62
CA PRO A 143 7.78 -5.85 4.40
C PRO A 143 6.36 -6.40 4.56
N TYR A 144 5.38 -5.52 4.78
CA TYR A 144 3.97 -5.88 4.78
C TYR A 144 3.52 -6.57 3.48
N ASP A 145 3.93 -6.03 2.32
CA ASP A 145 3.57 -6.56 1.01
C ASP A 145 4.42 -7.79 0.59
N ALA A 146 5.50 -8.09 1.31
CA ALA A 146 6.38 -9.24 1.08
C ALA A 146 5.83 -10.56 1.66
N VAL A 147 4.90 -10.50 2.61
CA VAL A 147 4.30 -11.68 3.27
C VAL A 147 3.55 -12.57 2.26
N ALA A 148 2.59 -12.01 1.52
CA ALA A 148 1.81 -12.80 0.56
C ALA A 148 2.65 -13.42 -0.58
N PRO A 149 3.64 -12.73 -1.18
CA PRO A 149 4.59 -13.34 -2.10
C PRO A 149 5.45 -14.44 -1.47
N LEU A 150 5.89 -14.28 -0.22
CA LEU A 150 6.68 -15.29 0.49
C LEU A 150 5.89 -16.60 0.62
N PHE A 151 4.66 -16.53 1.14
CA PHE A 151 3.80 -17.71 1.31
C PHE A 151 3.50 -18.39 -0.02
N ASN A 152 3.24 -17.60 -1.07
CA ASN A 152 3.01 -18.12 -2.41
C ASN A 152 4.26 -18.79 -3.00
N LYS A 153 5.46 -18.24 -2.76
CA LYS A 153 6.73 -18.84 -3.21
C LYS A 153 7.03 -20.16 -2.49
N LYS A 154 6.72 -20.24 -1.19
CA LYS A 154 6.87 -21.45 -0.38
C LYS A 154 5.74 -22.47 -0.59
N LYS A 155 4.73 -22.15 -1.41
CA LYS A 155 3.53 -22.97 -1.67
C LYS A 155 2.71 -23.31 -0.42
N TRP A 156 2.83 -22.50 0.64
CA TRP A 156 2.04 -22.69 1.86
C TRP A 156 0.58 -22.24 1.68
N ALA A 157 0.39 -21.13 0.97
CA ALA A 157 -0.94 -20.60 0.64
C ALA A 157 -0.88 -19.77 -0.64
N SER A 158 -2.03 -19.55 -1.27
CA SER A 158 -2.12 -18.66 -2.42
C SER A 158 -1.89 -17.20 -2.03
N TYR A 159 -1.39 -16.39 -2.96
CA TYR A 159 -1.21 -14.95 -2.76
C TYR A 159 -2.51 -14.27 -2.26
N ARG A 160 -3.65 -14.58 -2.89
CA ARG A 160 -4.96 -13.99 -2.54
C ARG A 160 -5.34 -14.32 -1.11
N LEU A 161 -5.29 -15.61 -0.77
CA LEU A 161 -5.69 -16.07 0.56
C LEU A 161 -4.79 -15.47 1.64
N THR A 162 -3.47 -15.48 1.43
CA THR A 162 -2.53 -14.90 2.40
C THR A 162 -2.81 -13.41 2.60
N ARG A 163 -3.03 -12.67 1.51
CA ARG A 163 -3.30 -11.23 1.59
C ARG A 163 -4.63 -10.94 2.31
N SER A 164 -5.69 -11.64 1.97
CA SER A 164 -7.00 -11.43 2.61
C SER A 164 -6.98 -11.83 4.09
N VAL A 165 -6.33 -12.94 4.46
CA VAL A 165 -6.20 -13.35 5.88
C VAL A 165 -5.36 -12.34 6.67
N GLN A 166 -4.26 -11.86 6.09
CA GLN A 166 -3.44 -10.80 6.68
C GLN A 166 -4.26 -9.53 6.89
N ASP A 167 -4.94 -9.04 5.85
CA ASP A 167 -5.75 -7.83 5.92
C ASP A 167 -6.92 -7.98 6.93
N LEU A 168 -7.56 -9.16 7.00
CA LEU A 168 -8.59 -9.44 8.02
C LEU A 168 -8.02 -9.51 9.44
N PHE A 169 -6.80 -10.02 9.61
CA PHE A 169 -6.11 -9.97 10.91
C PHE A 169 -5.90 -8.52 11.37
N PHE A 170 -5.39 -7.65 10.49
CA PHE A 170 -5.23 -6.23 10.83
C PHE A 170 -6.57 -5.51 11.02
N PHE A 171 -7.62 -5.93 10.32
CA PHE A 171 -8.97 -5.43 10.56
C PHE A 171 -9.42 -5.70 12.00
N VAL A 172 -9.19 -6.92 12.50
CA VAL A 172 -9.50 -7.27 13.91
C VAL A 172 -8.63 -6.48 14.88
N VAL A 173 -7.34 -6.33 14.60
CA VAL A 173 -6.44 -5.51 15.43
C VAL A 173 -6.92 -4.06 15.48
N ALA A 174 -7.32 -3.49 14.34
CA ALA A 174 -7.88 -2.15 14.28
C ALA A 174 -9.17 -2.01 15.11
N ILE A 175 -10.02 -3.03 15.19
CA ILE A 175 -11.21 -3.00 16.07
C ILE A 175 -10.77 -2.87 17.53
N ILE A 176 -9.78 -3.67 17.94
CA ILE A 176 -9.31 -3.71 19.33
C ILE A 176 -8.72 -2.36 19.75
N PHE A 177 -7.95 -1.72 18.88
CA PHE A 177 -7.26 -0.45 19.16
C PHE A 177 -8.04 0.80 18.73
N GLY A 178 -9.29 0.66 18.28
CA GLY A 178 -10.13 1.80 17.90
C GLY A 178 -9.65 2.55 16.65
N GLY A 179 -9.08 1.84 15.69
CA GLY A 179 -8.65 2.42 14.41
C GLY A 179 -9.84 2.95 13.57
N PRO A 180 -9.57 3.79 12.56
CA PRO A 180 -10.59 4.39 11.68
C PRO A 180 -11.18 3.34 10.73
N LEU A 181 -12.19 2.63 11.23
CA LEU A 181 -12.86 1.53 10.55
C LEU A 181 -14.21 1.95 9.95
N GLY A 182 -14.56 1.31 8.84
CA GLY A 182 -15.88 1.41 8.24
C GLY A 182 -16.14 0.26 7.26
N ILE A 183 -17.28 0.31 6.58
CA ILE A 183 -17.65 -0.71 5.58
C ILE A 183 -16.63 -0.81 4.45
N GLY A 184 -16.00 0.33 4.10
CA GLY A 184 -14.92 0.40 3.14
C GLY A 184 -13.70 -0.39 3.57
N THR A 185 -13.32 -0.37 4.86
CA THR A 185 -12.18 -1.14 5.38
C THR A 185 -12.38 -2.65 5.20
N PHE A 186 -13.60 -3.15 5.42
CA PHE A 186 -13.91 -4.57 5.18
C PHE A 186 -13.87 -4.93 3.68
N LEU A 187 -14.38 -4.04 2.82
CA LEU A 187 -14.27 -4.20 1.37
C LEU A 187 -12.81 -4.20 0.91
N ILE A 188 -11.98 -3.30 1.45
CA ILE A 188 -10.54 -3.27 1.15
C ILE A 188 -9.88 -4.59 1.61
N ALA A 189 -10.18 -5.07 2.82
CA ALA A 189 -9.58 -6.31 3.36
C ALA A 189 -9.83 -7.53 2.47
N THR A 190 -11.02 -7.59 1.86
CA THR A 190 -11.43 -8.72 1.03
C THR A 190 -11.01 -8.56 -0.42
N LEU A 191 -11.08 -7.35 -0.99
CA LEU A 191 -10.87 -7.09 -2.42
C LEU A 191 -9.41 -6.77 -2.79
N THR A 192 -8.60 -6.22 -1.89
CA THR A 192 -7.22 -5.78 -2.19
C THR A 192 -6.38 -6.89 -2.77
N GLY A 193 -6.44 -8.09 -2.18
CA GLY A 193 -5.69 -9.24 -2.67
C GLY A 193 -6.00 -9.59 -4.14
N TYR A 194 -7.26 -9.46 -4.56
CA TYR A 194 -7.68 -9.72 -5.94
C TYR A 194 -7.20 -8.64 -6.90
N ILE A 195 -7.44 -7.36 -6.55
CA ILE A 195 -7.15 -6.21 -7.42
C ILE A 195 -5.63 -6.02 -7.57
N VAL A 196 -4.86 -6.14 -6.49
CA VAL A 196 -3.39 -6.03 -6.56
C VAL A 196 -2.81 -7.17 -7.38
N GLN A 197 -3.33 -8.40 -7.25
CA GLN A 197 -2.85 -9.49 -8.09
C GLN A 197 -3.15 -9.24 -9.58
N TYR A 198 -4.31 -8.68 -9.91
CA TYR A 198 -4.65 -8.28 -11.27
C TYR A 198 -3.62 -7.28 -11.83
N TRP A 199 -3.33 -6.20 -11.09
CA TRP A 199 -2.31 -5.22 -11.50
C TRP A 199 -0.94 -5.86 -11.72
N ARG A 200 -0.51 -6.74 -10.82
CA ARG A 200 0.77 -7.46 -10.96
C ARG A 200 0.82 -8.31 -12.23
N GLN A 201 -0.27 -8.99 -12.57
CA GLN A 201 -0.35 -9.77 -13.81
C GLN A 201 -0.36 -8.88 -15.05
N LEU A 202 -1.11 -7.78 -15.02
CA LEU A 202 -1.17 -6.81 -16.11
C LEU A 202 0.20 -6.19 -16.40
N PHE A 203 0.89 -5.69 -15.37
CA PHE A 203 2.24 -5.12 -15.53
C PHE A 203 3.27 -6.16 -16.00
N LYS A 204 3.14 -7.42 -15.56
CA LYS A 204 3.96 -8.52 -16.07
C LYS A 204 3.73 -8.75 -17.58
N LYS A 205 2.47 -8.71 -18.05
CA LYS A 205 2.12 -8.83 -19.47
C LYS A 205 2.65 -7.66 -20.30
N ILE A 206 2.45 -6.42 -19.83
CA ILE A 206 2.94 -5.20 -20.50
C ILE A 206 4.46 -5.26 -20.66
N LYS A 207 5.18 -5.63 -19.60
CA LYS A 207 6.64 -5.76 -19.64
C LYS A 207 7.10 -6.81 -20.66
N HIS A 208 6.42 -7.95 -20.72
CA HIS A 208 6.73 -9.01 -21.69
C HIS A 208 6.48 -8.55 -23.14
N HIS A 209 5.41 -7.77 -23.37
CA HIS A 209 5.09 -7.25 -24.70
C HIS A 209 6.15 -6.24 -25.19
N ILE A 210 6.52 -5.27 -24.35
CA ILE A 210 7.55 -4.27 -24.67
C ILE A 210 8.91 -4.93 -24.98
N GLN A 211 9.26 -5.99 -24.26
CA GLN A 211 10.50 -6.74 -24.50
C GLN A 211 10.52 -7.47 -25.86
N LYS A 212 9.36 -7.94 -26.34
CA LYS A 212 9.24 -8.56 -27.67
C LYS A 212 9.28 -7.54 -28.81
N THR A 213 8.78 -6.32 -28.59
CA THR A 213 8.72 -5.28 -29.64
C THR A 213 10.09 -4.61 -29.88
N HIS A 214 10.98 -4.59 -28.87
CA HIS A 214 12.32 -4.02 -28.97
C HIS A 214 13.44 -5.04 -29.22
N SER A 215 13.10 -6.30 -29.56
CA SER A 215 14.06 -7.35 -29.92
C SER A 215 14.16 -7.59 -31.44
N PHE A 216 13.86 -6.57 -32.25
CA PHE A 216 14.12 -6.54 -33.70
C PHE A 216 15.13 -5.46 -34.02
#